data_AF-A0A840Q5J2-F1
#
_entry.id   AF-A0A840Q5J2-F1
#
_cell.length_a   1.000
_cell.length_b   1.000
_cell.length_c   1.000
_cell.angle_alpha   90.00
_cell.angle_beta   90.00
_cell.angle_gamma   90.00
#
_symmetry.space_group_name_H-M   'P 1'
#
loop_
_entity.id
_entity.type
_entity.pdbx_description
1 polymer ?
#
loop_
_entity_poly.entity_id
_entity_poly.type
_entity_poly.pdbx_seq_one_letter_code
_entity_poly.pdbx_strand_id
1 'polypeptide(L)'
;MSDRQQGAEESEPTTLRPEESFDADELGGDPTEREVEPPEHWSAVTESRPTPREDREGESLNEHLAEEVPDIEPVEQVPLAESGINALDDTTDERAAEEVADSGEEP
;
A
#
# COMPACT_ATOMS: atom_id res chain seq x y z
N MET A 1 62.39 -2.34 22.63
CA MET A 1 62.23 -1.41 23.76
C MET A 1 61.34 -0.28 23.27
N SER A 2 60.16 -0.15 23.87
CA SER A 2 59.17 0.91 23.65
C SER A 2 59.57 2.18 24.41
N ASP A 3 59.16 3.36 23.90
CA ASP A 3 58.71 4.55 24.65
C ASP A 3 58.23 5.60 23.62
N ARG A 4 56.93 5.85 23.38
CA ARG A 4 55.93 6.61 24.18
C ARG A 4 56.29 8.08 24.44
N GLN A 5 55.72 8.99 23.64
CA GLN A 5 55.35 10.36 24.05
C GLN A 5 54.28 10.82 23.02
N GLN A 6 52.98 10.93 23.36
CA GLN A 6 52.31 12.06 24.05
C GLN A 6 52.59 13.41 23.34
N GLY A 7 51.66 14.32 23.09
CA GLY A 7 50.25 14.54 23.47
C GLY A 7 49.62 15.48 22.42
N ALA A 8 48.30 15.52 22.26
CA ALA A 8 47.40 16.43 22.98
C ALA A 8 47.73 17.93 22.77
N GLU A 9 47.22 18.50 21.69
CA GLU A 9 46.88 19.93 21.56
C GLU A 9 45.96 20.07 20.32
N GLU A 10 44.65 20.09 20.50
CA GLU A 10 43.92 21.37 20.60
C GLU A 10 44.23 22.30 19.41
N SER A 11 43.96 21.85 18.19
CA SER A 11 43.59 22.78 17.13
C SER A 11 42.08 22.72 17.03
N GLU A 12 41.46 23.76 17.59
CA GLU A 12 40.18 24.37 17.21
C GLU A 12 39.64 23.78 15.90
N PRO A 13 38.35 23.42 15.74
CA PRO A 13 37.83 22.91 14.47
C PRO A 13 37.98 24.01 13.41
N THR A 14 39.15 24.03 12.79
CA THR A 14 39.55 24.84 11.67
C THR A 14 38.67 24.37 10.55
N THR A 15 37.59 25.13 10.32
CA THR A 15 36.70 25.05 9.15
C THR A 15 36.41 23.62 8.72
N LEU A 16 35.17 23.15 8.96
CA LEU A 16 34.69 21.90 8.35
C LEU A 16 35.22 21.81 6.92
N ARG A 17 35.79 20.66 6.56
CA ARG A 17 36.34 20.46 5.23
C ARG A 17 35.27 20.86 4.21
N PRO A 18 35.61 21.35 3.02
CA PRO A 18 34.60 21.80 2.04
C PRO A 18 33.52 20.73 1.73
N GLU A 19 33.87 19.46 1.91
CA GLU A 19 33.00 18.29 1.78
C GLU A 19 32.01 18.12 2.94
N GLU A 20 32.37 18.60 4.13
CA GLU A 20 31.61 18.54 5.39
C GLU A 20 30.87 19.85 5.70
N SER A 21 31.22 20.96 5.04
CA SER A 21 30.59 22.28 5.20
C SER A 21 29.37 22.50 4.31
N PHE A 22 28.99 21.50 3.52
CA PHE A 22 27.90 21.61 2.56
C PHE A 22 26.55 21.44 3.29
N ASP A 23 26.03 22.53 3.85
CA ASP A 23 24.70 22.55 4.46
C ASP A 23 23.60 22.46 3.39
N ALA A 24 22.43 21.94 3.76
CA ALA A 24 21.29 21.79 2.83
C ALA A 24 20.85 23.12 2.21
N ASP A 25 21.05 24.24 2.92
CA ASP A 25 20.81 25.59 2.43
C ASP A 25 21.73 25.98 1.25
N GLU A 26 22.98 25.46 1.21
CA GLU A 26 23.91 25.66 0.08
C GLU A 26 23.60 24.75 -1.12
N LEU A 27 22.89 23.62 -0.90
CA LEU A 27 22.41 22.72 -1.97
C LEU A 27 21.14 23.21 -2.67
N GLY A 28 20.65 24.40 -2.32
CA GLY A 28 19.43 24.96 -2.91
C GLY A 28 18.14 24.35 -2.36
N GLY A 29 18.14 24.00 -1.06
CA GLY A 29 16.99 23.48 -0.32
C GLY A 29 16.91 21.97 -0.29
N ASP A 30 16.02 21.42 0.54
CA ASP A 30 15.73 19.99 0.54
C ASP A 30 15.06 19.62 -0.80
N PRO A 31 15.52 18.59 -1.51
CA PRO A 31 14.94 18.20 -2.80
C PRO A 31 13.46 17.79 -2.70
N THR A 32 12.95 17.51 -1.49
CA THR A 32 11.53 17.25 -1.22
C THR A 32 10.71 18.52 -0.97
N GLU A 33 11.33 19.68 -0.70
CA GLU A 33 10.64 20.98 -0.70
C GLU A 33 10.31 21.47 -2.12
N ARG A 34 11.03 20.97 -3.13
CA ARG A 34 10.63 21.10 -4.52
C ARG A 34 9.48 20.13 -4.73
N GLU A 35 8.27 20.64 -4.91
CA GLU A 35 7.06 19.87 -5.21
C GLU A 35 7.31 18.98 -6.45
N VAL A 36 7.79 17.75 -6.24
CA VAL A 36 7.92 16.75 -7.29
C VAL A 36 6.53 16.16 -7.47
N GLU A 37 5.87 16.53 -8.57
CA GLU A 37 4.61 15.89 -8.95
C GLU A 37 4.86 14.38 -9.12
N PRO A 38 4.13 13.52 -8.40
CA PRO A 38 4.30 12.08 -8.53
C PRO A 38 3.97 11.65 -9.97
N PRO A 39 4.57 10.55 -10.47
CA PRO A 39 4.29 10.02 -11.80
C PRO A 39 2.80 9.76 -12.03
N GLU A 40 2.38 9.86 -13.31
CA GLU A 40 1.04 9.44 -13.73
C GLU A 40 0.77 8.01 -13.23
N HIS A 41 -0.40 7.80 -12.62
CA HIS A 41 -0.82 6.52 -12.03
C HIS A 41 -0.13 6.08 -10.74
N TRP A 42 0.65 6.94 -10.06
CA TRP A 42 0.85 6.70 -8.63
C TRP A 42 -0.52 6.73 -7.96
N SER A 43 -0.92 5.60 -7.38
CA SER A 43 -2.17 5.52 -6.66
C SER A 43 -2.04 6.41 -5.42
N ALA A 44 -2.77 7.52 -5.38
CA ALA A 44 -2.95 8.35 -4.18
C ALA A 44 -3.67 7.59 -3.04
N VAL A 45 -3.69 6.26 -3.09
CA VAL A 45 -4.25 5.35 -2.09
C VAL A 45 -3.67 5.61 -0.70
N THR A 46 -2.44 6.13 -0.60
CA THR A 46 -1.87 6.56 0.69
C THR A 46 -2.30 7.96 1.13
N GLU A 47 -2.77 8.81 0.22
CA GLU A 47 -3.23 10.18 0.54
C GLU A 47 -4.50 10.17 1.39
N SER A 48 -5.41 9.24 1.13
CA SER A 48 -6.66 9.09 1.88
C SER A 48 -6.65 7.95 2.91
N ARG A 49 -5.49 7.34 3.18
CA ARG A 49 -5.41 6.28 4.20
C ARG A 49 -5.48 6.90 5.60
N PRO A 50 -6.28 6.33 6.52
CA PRO A 50 -6.22 6.76 7.91
C PRO A 50 -4.81 6.55 8.47
N THR A 51 -4.42 7.44 9.37
CA THR A 51 -3.19 7.25 10.15
C THR A 51 -3.37 6.09 11.13
N PRO A 52 -2.27 5.47 11.61
CA PRO A 52 -2.38 4.40 12.61
C PRO A 52 -3.06 4.82 13.92
N ARG A 53 -3.16 6.13 14.18
CA ARG A 53 -3.92 6.68 15.31
C ARG A 53 -5.41 6.68 15.00
N GLU A 54 -5.80 7.19 13.83
CA GLU A 54 -7.18 7.23 13.37
C GLU A 54 -7.76 5.82 13.20
N ASP A 55 -7.00 4.86 12.68
CA ASP A 55 -7.43 3.45 12.62
C ASP A 55 -7.74 2.84 14.00
N ARG A 56 -7.08 3.32 15.06
CA ARG A 56 -7.30 2.84 16.44
C ARG A 56 -8.44 3.58 17.15
N GLU A 57 -8.73 4.80 16.74
CA GLU A 57 -9.73 5.68 17.35
C GLU A 57 -11.05 5.71 16.56
N GLY A 58 -11.02 5.27 15.31
CA GLY A 58 -12.18 5.14 14.43
C GLY A 58 -13.05 3.93 14.77
N GLU A 59 -14.16 3.83 14.03
CA GLU A 59 -15.15 2.78 14.18
C GLU A 59 -14.55 1.42 13.80
N SER A 60 -14.98 0.37 14.51
CA SER A 60 -14.48 -0.98 14.20
C SER A 60 -15.11 -1.50 12.91
N LEU A 61 -14.41 -2.33 12.16
CA LEU A 61 -14.98 -2.98 10.97
C LEU A 61 -16.30 -3.70 11.25
N ASN A 62 -16.44 -4.31 12.45
CA ASN A 62 -17.69 -4.98 12.83
C ASN A 62 -18.85 -4.00 13.05
N GLU A 63 -18.56 -2.77 13.49
CA GLU A 63 -19.56 -1.72 13.68
C GLU A 63 -20.10 -1.26 12.33
N HIS A 64 -19.20 -0.96 11.39
CA HIS A 64 -19.57 -0.64 10.01
C HIS A 64 -20.39 -1.74 9.33
N LEU A 65 -20.00 -3.01 9.49
CA LEU A 65 -20.76 -4.14 8.95
C LEU A 65 -22.14 -4.30 9.60
N ALA A 66 -22.31 -3.88 10.85
CA ALA A 66 -23.59 -3.95 11.54
C ALA A 66 -24.57 -2.85 11.08
N GLU A 67 -24.04 -1.74 10.56
CA GLU A 67 -24.83 -0.65 9.96
C GLU A 67 -25.28 -0.99 8.52
N GLU A 68 -24.56 -1.87 7.83
CA GLU A 68 -24.88 -2.27 6.46
C GLU A 68 -26.17 -3.11 6.40
N VAL A 69 -27.06 -2.74 5.47
CA VAL A 69 -28.25 -3.53 5.14
C VAL A 69 -28.01 -4.18 3.78
N PRO A 70 -28.03 -5.53 3.68
CA PRO A 70 -27.86 -6.20 2.40
C PRO A 70 -28.95 -5.80 1.40
N ASP A 71 -28.55 -5.44 0.18
CA ASP A 71 -29.48 -5.11 -0.91
C ASP A 71 -30.17 -6.35 -1.53
N ILE A 72 -29.75 -7.55 -1.11
CA ILE A 72 -30.30 -8.83 -1.58
C ILE A 72 -31.03 -9.55 -0.46
N GLU A 73 -32.10 -10.25 -0.82
CA GLU A 73 -32.80 -11.13 0.11
C GLU A 73 -31.81 -12.17 0.67
N PRO A 74 -31.88 -12.47 1.98
CA PRO A 74 -31.01 -13.46 2.60
C PRO A 74 -31.24 -14.81 1.92
N VAL A 75 -30.22 -15.31 1.23
CA VAL A 75 -30.22 -16.67 0.68
C VAL A 75 -30.10 -17.66 1.83
N GLU A 76 -30.83 -18.77 1.76
CA GLU A 76 -30.64 -19.86 2.72
C GLU A 76 -29.20 -20.36 2.60
N GLN A 77 -28.42 -20.15 3.65
CA GLN A 77 -27.05 -20.65 3.72
C GLN A 77 -27.09 -22.17 3.87
N VAL A 78 -27.07 -22.87 2.73
CA VAL A 78 -26.88 -24.31 2.72
C VAL A 78 -25.46 -24.62 3.22
N PRO A 79 -25.27 -25.62 4.09
CA PRO A 79 -23.94 -25.94 4.60
C PRO A 79 -23.02 -26.31 3.44
N LEU A 80 -21.75 -25.90 3.51
CA LEU A 80 -20.77 -26.10 2.42
C LEU A 80 -20.67 -27.57 1.97
N ALA A 81 -20.91 -28.51 2.89
CA ALA A 81 -20.96 -29.94 2.61
C ALA A 81 -22.13 -30.37 1.70
N GLU A 82 -23.27 -29.68 1.79
CA GLU A 82 -24.42 -29.85 0.89
C GLU A 82 -24.28 -28.98 -0.36
N SER A 83 -23.65 -27.80 -0.25
CA SER A 83 -23.25 -26.94 -1.37
C SER A 83 -22.05 -27.48 -2.17
N GLY A 84 -21.70 -28.76 -2.00
CA GLY A 84 -20.59 -29.41 -2.70
C GLY A 84 -20.94 -29.71 -4.16
N ILE A 85 -19.94 -30.14 -4.94
CA ILE A 85 -19.96 -30.47 -6.38
C ILE A 85 -21.21 -31.15 -6.95
N ASN A 86 -22.06 -31.77 -6.13
CA ASN A 86 -23.33 -32.40 -6.52
C ASN A 86 -24.49 -31.39 -6.67
N ALA A 87 -24.35 -30.17 -6.14
CA ALA A 87 -25.30 -29.07 -6.30
C ALA A 87 -24.99 -28.21 -7.54
N LEU A 88 -23.84 -28.44 -8.19
CA LEU A 88 -23.52 -27.85 -9.48
C LEU A 88 -24.28 -28.63 -10.55
N ASP A 89 -25.14 -27.95 -11.30
CA ASP A 89 -25.78 -28.53 -12.47
C ASP A 89 -24.73 -28.65 -13.59
N ASP A 90 -24.69 -29.81 -14.26
CA ASP A 90 -23.75 -30.11 -15.36
C ASP A 90 -23.88 -29.12 -16.55
N THR A 91 -24.88 -28.23 -16.53
CA THR A 91 -25.06 -27.15 -17.53
C THR A 91 -24.03 -26.02 -17.40
N THR A 92 -23.18 -26.00 -16.38
CA THR A 92 -22.15 -24.95 -16.24
C THR A 92 -21.16 -24.98 -17.41
N ASP A 93 -20.73 -26.17 -17.82
CA ASP A 93 -19.87 -26.34 -19.00
C ASP A 93 -20.60 -25.98 -20.31
N GLU A 94 -21.90 -26.27 -20.42
CA GLU A 94 -22.71 -25.91 -21.59
C GLU A 94 -22.86 -24.39 -21.73
N ARG A 95 -23.18 -23.68 -20.63
CA ARG A 95 -23.27 -22.22 -20.64
C ARG A 95 -21.94 -21.59 -21.05
N ALA A 96 -20.82 -22.11 -20.54
CA ALA A 96 -19.50 -21.62 -20.92
C ALA A 96 -19.20 -21.87 -22.41
N ALA A 97 -19.63 -23.00 -22.96
CA ALA A 97 -19.51 -23.29 -24.39
C ALA A 97 -20.40 -22.39 -25.25
N GLU A 98 -21.64 -22.10 -24.82
CA GLU A 98 -22.56 -21.17 -25.48
C GLU A 98 -22.00 -19.73 -25.53
N GLU A 99 -21.43 -19.22 -24.43
CA GLU A 99 -20.85 -17.86 -24.38
C GLU A 99 -19.62 -17.72 -25.31
N VAL A 100 -18.83 -18.80 -25.45
CA VAL A 100 -17.71 -18.86 -26.40
C VAL A 100 -18.20 -18.93 -27.85
N ALA A 101 -19.30 -19.64 -28.10
CA ALA A 101 -19.91 -19.74 -29.44
C ALA A 101 -20.57 -18.42 -29.87
N ASP A 102 -21.27 -17.74 -28.96
CA ASP A 102 -21.90 -16.42 -29.20
C ASP A 102 -20.85 -15.32 -29.42
N SER A 103 -19.72 -15.38 -28.72
CA SER A 103 -18.58 -14.47 -28.94
C SER A 103 -17.76 -14.79 -30.21
N GLY A 104 -18.08 -15.89 -30.91
CA GLY A 104 -17.26 -16.47 -31.98
C GLY A 104 -17.81 -16.37 -33.39
N GLU A 105 -19.02 -15.87 -33.60
CA GLU A 105 -19.62 -15.74 -34.94
C GLU A 105 -20.37 -14.41 -35.08
N GLU A 106 -19.71 -13.41 -35.66
CA GLU A 106 -20.32 -12.50 -36.64
C GLU A 106 -19.18 -12.04 -37.62
N PRO A 107 -19.49 -11.93 -38.94
CA PRO A 107 -18.54 -11.92 -40.08
C PRO A 107 -17.70 -10.65 -40.31
#